data_AF-A0AA91RKG1-F1
#
_entry.id   AF-A0AA91RKG1-F1
#
_cell.length_a   1.000
_cell.length_b   1.000
_cell.length_c   1.000
_cell.angle_alpha   90.00
_cell.angle_beta   90.00
_cell.angle_gamma   90.00
#
_symmetry.space_group_name_H-M   'P 1'
#
loop_
_entity.id
_entity.type
_entity.pdbx_description
1 polymer ?
#
loop_
_entity_poly.entity_id
_entity_poly.type
_entity_poly.pdbx_seq_one_letter_code
_entity_poly.pdbx_strand_id
1 'polypeptide(L)'
;RIAATAGVLAQWMATDGADIALADIAHALNHHRTRFQKFATVAARDREQALAGLTALAAGESAPGLVEPATVLPGPGTVFVFSGQGSQWVGMGRRLLADESVFA
;
A
#
# COMPACT_ATOMS: atom_id res chain seq x y z
N ARG A 1 9.47 -12.63 9.52
CA ARG A 1 9.32 -11.36 10.27
C ARG A 1 8.20 -10.49 9.70
N ILE A 2 8.22 -10.11 8.42
CA ILE A 2 7.15 -9.29 7.81
C ILE A 2 5.77 -9.96 7.92
N ALA A 3 5.64 -11.24 7.55
CA ALA A 3 4.40 -12.01 7.69
C ALA A 3 3.85 -12.00 9.13
N ALA A 4 4.72 -12.22 10.13
CA ALA A 4 4.33 -12.16 11.55
C ALA A 4 3.87 -10.75 11.96
N THR A 5 4.57 -9.69 11.56
CA THR A 5 4.14 -8.31 11.82
C THR A 5 2.81 -8.00 11.15
N ALA A 6 2.58 -8.48 9.93
CA ALA A 6 1.31 -8.30 9.22
C ALA A 6 0.15 -8.96 9.97
N GLY A 7 0.33 -10.18 10.46
CA GLY A 7 -0.67 -10.88 11.28
C GLY A 7 -0.97 -10.15 12.60
N VAL A 8 0.06 -9.67 13.31
CA VAL A 8 -0.12 -8.88 14.54
C VAL A 8 -0.86 -7.57 14.25
N LEU A 9 -0.52 -6.87 13.17
CA LEU A 9 -1.18 -5.64 12.79
C LEU A 9 -2.65 -5.88 12.40
N ALA A 10 -2.92 -6.93 11.62
CA ALA A 10 -4.28 -7.31 11.25
C ALA A 10 -5.13 -7.60 12.50
N GLN A 11 -4.59 -8.38 13.44
CA GLN A 11 -5.28 -8.68 14.68
C GLN A 11 -5.56 -7.42 15.51
N TRP A 12 -4.56 -6.56 15.69
CA TRP A 12 -4.72 -5.31 16.43
C TRP A 12 -5.75 -4.38 15.77
N MET A 13 -5.74 -4.28 14.43
CA MET A 13 -6.75 -3.53 13.69
C MET A 13 -8.16 -4.12 13.82
N ALA A 14 -8.30 -5.42 14.05
CA ALA A 14 -9.58 -6.05 14.29
C ALA A 14 -10.09 -5.88 15.74
N THR A 15 -9.20 -5.56 16.69
CA THR A 15 -9.53 -5.44 18.12
C THR A 15 -9.25 -4.03 18.64
N ASP A 16 -8.11 -3.81 19.29
CA ASP A 16 -7.82 -2.61 20.08
C ASP A 16 -7.73 -1.35 19.21
N GLY A 17 -7.39 -1.51 17.93
CA GLY A 17 -7.32 -0.45 16.92
C GLY A 17 -8.59 -0.30 16.09
N ALA A 18 -9.72 -0.94 16.45
CA ALA A 18 -10.97 -0.95 15.68
C ALA A 18 -11.47 0.45 15.26
N ASP A 19 -11.30 1.44 16.15
CA ASP A 19 -11.84 2.79 15.95
C ASP A 19 -10.82 3.81 15.41
N ILE A 20 -9.57 3.40 15.22
CA ILE A 20 -8.50 4.30 14.73
C ILE A 20 -8.63 4.54 13.23
N ALA A 21 -8.47 5.77 12.73
CA ALA A 21 -8.59 5.97 11.28
C ALA A 21 -7.47 5.21 10.51
N LEU A 22 -7.81 4.60 9.37
CA LEU A 22 -6.84 3.85 8.55
C LEU A 22 -5.66 4.74 8.11
N ALA A 23 -5.93 6.01 7.83
CA ALA A 23 -4.92 7.01 7.48
C ALA A 23 -3.89 7.22 8.61
N ASP A 24 -4.33 7.25 9.87
CA ASP A 24 -3.44 7.43 11.02
C ASP A 24 -2.53 6.21 11.23
N ILE A 25 -3.07 5.01 11.01
CA ILE A 25 -2.31 3.76 11.06
C ILE A 25 -1.23 3.77 9.97
N ALA A 26 -1.60 4.11 8.73
CA ALA A 26 -0.68 4.19 7.61
C ALA A 26 0.41 5.26 7.85
N HIS A 27 0.03 6.42 8.38
CA HIS A 27 0.95 7.48 8.75
C HIS A 27 1.96 7.02 9.80
N ALA A 28 1.49 6.37 10.87
CA ALA A 28 2.37 5.88 11.93
C ALA A 28 3.35 4.80 11.45
N LEU A 29 2.91 3.90 10.57
CA LEU A 29 3.77 2.87 9.99
C LEU A 29 4.86 3.46 9.08
N ASN A 30 4.54 4.50 8.31
CA ASN A 30 5.47 5.10 7.36
C ASN A 30 6.44 6.10 8.02
N HIS A 31 6.01 6.85 9.04
CA HIS A 31 6.78 7.97 9.58
C HIS A 31 7.33 7.73 10.99
N HIS A 32 6.76 6.82 11.78
CA HIS A 32 7.15 6.60 13.18
C HIS A 32 7.80 5.23 13.44
N ARG A 33 8.12 4.48 12.39
CA ARG A 33 8.81 3.20 12.47
C ARG A 33 10.09 3.21 11.65
N THR A 34 11.06 2.40 12.06
CA THR A 34 12.28 2.18 11.28
C THR A 34 11.93 1.59 9.91
N ARG A 35 12.42 2.23 8.84
CA ARG A 35 12.25 1.71 7.48
C ARG A 35 13.33 0.68 7.18
N PHE A 36 12.91 -0.58 7.05
CA PHE A 36 13.80 -1.69 6.68
C PHE A 36 13.97 -1.77 5.15
N GLN A 37 15.07 -2.37 4.69
CA GLN A 37 15.33 -2.57 3.26
C GLN A 37 14.31 -3.50 2.58
N LYS A 38 13.76 -4.46 3.33
CA LYS A 38 12.69 -5.35 2.88
C LYS A 38 11.39 -4.96 3.58
N PHE A 39 10.40 -4.57 2.80
CA PHE A 39 9.07 -4.19 3.28
C PHE A 39 8.00 -4.64 2.28
N ALA A 40 6.76 -4.68 2.73
CA ALA A 40 5.57 -4.89 1.91
C ALA A 40 4.63 -3.70 2.07
N THR A 41 3.74 -3.49 1.10
CA THR A 41 2.75 -2.41 1.13
C THR A 41 1.37 -2.98 0.84
N VAL A 42 0.37 -2.57 1.62
CA VAL A 42 -1.05 -2.84 1.34
C VAL A 42 -1.70 -1.51 1.00
N ALA A 43 -2.19 -1.37 -0.23
CA ALA A 43 -3.02 -0.24 -0.66
C ALA A 43 -4.50 -0.61 -0.49
N ALA A 44 -5.21 0.12 0.34
CA ALA A 44 -6.60 -0.13 0.69
C ALA A 44 -7.38 1.18 0.82
N ARG A 45 -8.66 1.17 0.39
CA ARG A 45 -9.58 2.30 0.57
C ARG A 45 -10.32 2.25 1.89
N ASP A 46 -10.47 1.05 2.43
CA ASP A 46 -11.22 0.78 3.64
C ASP A 46 -10.50 -0.27 4.51
N ARG A 47 -11.01 -0.43 5.72
CA ARG A 47 -10.44 -1.32 6.73
C ARG A 47 -10.55 -2.79 6.34
N GLU A 48 -11.63 -3.19 5.69
CA GLU A 48 -11.85 -4.57 5.26
C GLU A 48 -10.76 -4.99 4.24
N GLN A 49 -10.50 -4.15 3.24
CA GLN A 49 -9.43 -4.34 2.28
C GLN A 49 -8.05 -4.40 2.95
N ALA A 50 -7.81 -3.53 3.94
CA ALA A 50 -6.55 -3.52 4.68
C ALA A 50 -6.34 -4.83 5.46
N LEU A 51 -7.38 -5.31 6.17
CA LEU A 51 -7.35 -6.57 6.91
C LEU A 51 -7.14 -7.76 5.97
N ALA A 52 -7.84 -7.81 4.84
CA ALA A 52 -7.68 -8.85 3.83
C ALA A 52 -6.24 -8.89 3.28
N GLY A 53 -5.68 -7.74 2.89
CA GLY A 53 -4.32 -7.65 2.38
C GLY A 53 -3.24 -8.02 3.42
N LEU A 54 -3.42 -7.59 4.68
CA LEU A 54 -2.49 -7.95 5.77
C LEU A 54 -2.58 -9.44 6.14
N THR A 55 -3.78 -10.03 6.06
CA THR A 55 -4.00 -11.46 6.32
C THR A 55 -3.36 -12.31 5.22
N ALA A 56 -3.56 -11.94 3.95
CA ALA A 56 -2.88 -12.58 2.81
C ALA A 56 -1.36 -12.47 2.93
N LEU A 57 -0.83 -11.29 3.28
CA LEU A 57 0.59 -11.10 3.52
C LEU A 57 1.13 -11.96 4.67
N ALA A 58 0.33 -12.18 5.73
CA ALA A 58 0.69 -13.06 6.83
C ALA A 58 0.72 -14.53 6.41
N ALA A 59 -0.19 -14.94 5.53
CA ALA A 59 -0.26 -16.28 4.95
C ALA A 59 0.78 -16.52 3.83
N GLY A 60 1.39 -15.47 3.28
CA GLY A 60 2.28 -15.56 2.13
C GLY A 60 1.52 -15.71 0.80
N GLU A 61 0.29 -15.21 0.76
CA GLU A 61 -0.59 -15.24 -0.40
C GLU A 61 -0.66 -13.86 -1.07
N SER A 62 -0.94 -13.83 -2.37
CA SER A 62 -1.16 -12.59 -3.11
C SER A 62 -2.61 -12.11 -2.94
N ALA A 63 -2.80 -10.79 -2.90
CA ALA A 63 -4.13 -10.17 -2.80
C ALA A 63 -4.20 -8.85 -3.58
N PRO A 64 -5.39 -8.39 -3.99
CA PRO A 64 -5.56 -7.05 -4.57
C PRO A 64 -5.00 -5.97 -3.63
N GLY A 65 -4.18 -5.06 -4.17
CA GLY A 65 -3.56 -3.99 -3.40
C GLY A 65 -2.34 -4.39 -2.56
N LEU A 66 -1.98 -5.68 -2.50
CA LEU A 66 -0.76 -6.14 -1.83
C LEU A 66 0.44 -6.08 -2.79
N VAL A 67 1.43 -5.28 -2.42
CA VAL A 67 2.79 -5.33 -2.98
C VAL A 67 3.64 -6.21 -2.09
N GLU A 68 4.04 -7.36 -2.63
CA GLU A 68 4.79 -8.39 -1.91
C GLU A 68 6.15 -7.89 -1.37
N PRO A 69 6.69 -8.54 -0.31
CA PRO A 69 7.95 -8.15 0.28
C PRO A 69 9.14 -8.17 -0.70
N ALA A 70 9.57 -7.00 -1.16
CA ALA A 70 10.75 -6.85 -2.00
C ALA A 70 11.90 -6.18 -1.22
N THR A 71 13.14 -6.58 -1.50
CA THR A 71 14.31 -5.85 -1.04
C THR A 71 14.54 -4.68 -1.97
N VAL A 72 14.48 -3.45 -1.45
CA VAL A 72 14.85 -2.27 -2.23
C VAL A 72 16.36 -2.24 -2.39
N LEU A 73 16.81 -2.41 -3.64
CA LEU A 73 18.20 -2.27 -4.02
C LEU A 73 18.43 -0.85 -4.56
N PRO A 74 19.49 -0.15 -4.13
CA PRO A 74 19.82 1.15 -4.72
C PRO A 74 20.26 0.95 -6.17
N GLY A 75 19.42 1.42 -7.11
CA GLY A 75 19.75 1.54 -8.52
C GLY A 75 20.37 2.90 -8.87
N PRO A 76 20.69 3.16 -10.15
CA PRO A 76 21.25 4.44 -10.61
C PRO A 76 20.33 5.65 -10.43
N GLY A 77 19.10 5.45 -9.93
CA GLY A 77 18.10 6.48 -9.69
C GLY A 77 16.74 6.11 -10.29
N THR A 78 15.75 6.97 -10.07
CA THR A 78 14.44 6.86 -10.72
C THR A 78 14.48 7.57 -12.07
N VAL A 79 13.89 6.97 -13.11
CA VAL A 79 13.70 7.59 -14.42
C VAL A 79 12.21 7.65 -14.76
N PHE A 80 11.79 8.72 -15.44
CA PHE A 80 10.44 8.82 -15.97
C PHE A 80 10.42 8.37 -17.44
N VAL A 81 9.56 7.41 -17.75
CA VAL A 81 9.31 6.92 -19.10
C VAL A 81 7.93 7.38 -19.52
N PHE A 82 7.86 8.14 -20.61
CA PHE A 82 6.61 8.65 -21.16
C PHE A 82 6.15 7.72 -22.28
N SER A 83 4.96 7.14 -22.16
CA SER A 83 4.42 6.26 -23.20
C SER A 83 4.15 7.04 -24.49
N GLY A 84 4.30 6.38 -25.63
CA GLY A 84 3.80 6.89 -26.91
C GLY A 84 2.29 6.74 -27.04
N GLN A 85 1.81 6.61 -28.27
CA GLN A 85 0.39 6.34 -28.56
C GLN A 85 0.01 4.89 -28.23
N GLY A 86 -1.18 4.68 -27.66
CA GLY A 86 -1.80 3.36 -27.47
C GLY A 86 -2.03 2.93 -26.01
N SER A 87 -1.52 3.67 -25.03
CA SER A 87 -1.76 3.41 -23.59
C SER A 87 -3.07 4.02 -23.09
N GLN A 88 -3.68 4.92 -23.87
CA GLN A 88 -4.91 5.61 -23.49
C GLN A 88 -6.13 4.68 -23.52
N TRP A 89 -7.06 4.94 -22.60
CA TRP A 89 -8.38 4.30 -22.57
C TRP A 89 -9.46 5.36 -22.31
N VAL A 90 -10.70 5.07 -22.72
CA VAL A 90 -11.82 6.03 -22.61
C VAL A 90 -12.07 6.35 -21.13
N GLY A 91 -11.88 7.61 -20.76
CA GLY A 91 -12.07 8.08 -19.39
C GLY A 91 -10.81 8.06 -18.51
N MET A 92 -9.64 7.73 -19.08
CA MET A 92 -8.35 7.86 -18.40
C MET A 92 -8.19 9.25 -17.77
N GLY A 93 -7.68 9.30 -16.54
CA GLY A 93 -7.42 10.54 -15.80
C GLY A 93 -8.65 11.22 -15.19
N ARG A 94 -9.90 10.87 -15.58
CA ARG A 94 -11.10 11.57 -15.10
C ARG A 94 -11.30 11.53 -13.59
N ARG A 95 -11.01 10.40 -12.95
CA ARG A 95 -11.10 10.27 -11.48
C ARG A 95 -10.00 11.04 -10.77
N LEU A 96 -8.75 10.93 -11.25
CA LEU A 96 -7.64 11.69 -10.69
C LEU A 96 -7.86 13.19 -10.79
N LEU A 97 -8.43 13.67 -11.91
CA LEU A 97 -8.79 15.08 -12.07
C LEU A 97 -9.84 15.56 -11.05
N ALA A 98 -10.75 14.67 -10.62
CA ALA A 98 -11.77 15.02 -9.65
C ALA A 98 -11.27 14.92 -8.20
N ASP A 99 -10.42 13.93 -7.92
CA ASP A 99 -10.07 13.52 -6.55
C ASP A 99 -8.70 14.05 -6.09
N GLU A 100 -7.78 14.38 -7.00
CA GLU A 100 -6.39 14.75 -6.69
C GLU A 100 -6.00 16.13 -7.25
N SER A 101 -5.88 17.12 -6.37
CA SER A 101 -5.64 18.52 -6.76
C SER A 101 -4.31 18.76 -7.48
N VAL A 102 -3.28 17.97 -7.18
CA VAL A 102 -1.95 18.08 -7.83
C VAL A 102 -1.97 17.52 -9.26
N PHE A 103 -2.99 16.73 -9.61
CA PHE A 103 -3.15 16.20 -10.96
C PHE A 103 -3.71 17.25 -11.94
N ALA A 104 -4.32 18.33 -11.44
CA ALA A 104 -5.00 19.38 -12.21
C ALA A 104 -4.11 20.60 -12.48
#